data_AF-A0AAN5I0I7-F1
#
_entry.id   AF-A0AAN5I0I7-F1
#
_cell.length_a   1.000
_cell.length_b   1.000
_cell.length_c   1.000
_cell.angle_alpha   90.00
_cell.angle_beta   90.00
_cell.angle_gamma   90.00
#
_symmetry.space_group_name_H-M   'P 1'
#
loop_
_entity.id
_entity.type
_entity.pdbx_description
1 polymer ?
#
loop_
_entity_poly.entity_id
_entity_poly.type
_entity_poly.pdbx_seq_one_letter_code
_entity_poly.pdbx_strand_id
1 'polypeptide(L)'
;ERRESVATGQLQVCVPPLYWYHDWSRLILFFELWKRHDATFIMYANSMSTSAARVIEYYSAQGLVQVVNWPMLPLSADGDDPNAGLYRLSHSLTHNDCALRMEAEFGVLLDVDEYIHISDDKSLIEFVKPRFDKDRRLGSLMFQHFGLKVGHLNGSFDGVVNAEFFLNDRPTKTVFKPD
;
A
#
# COMPACT_ATOMS: atom_id res chain seq x y z
N GLU A 1 1.64 19.05 -17.93
CA GLU A 1 0.22 19.47 -17.87
C GLU A 1 -0.29 19.22 -16.46
N ARG A 2 -1.11 20.11 -15.91
CA ARG A 2 -1.69 19.96 -14.58
C ARG A 2 -2.81 18.90 -14.70
N ARG A 3 -2.80 17.84 -13.88
CA ARG A 3 -3.81 16.76 -13.96
C ARG A 3 -5.22 17.36 -13.91
N GLU A 4 -6.06 17.01 -14.88
CA GLU A 4 -7.36 17.68 -15.13
C GLU A 4 -8.42 17.43 -14.04
N SER A 5 -8.23 16.47 -13.13
CA SER A 5 -9.01 16.42 -11.88
C SER A 5 -8.35 15.54 -10.82
N VAL A 6 -7.77 16.15 -9.78
CA VAL A 6 -7.47 15.45 -8.52
C VAL A 6 -8.75 15.37 -7.71
N ALA A 7 -9.19 14.15 -7.37
CA ALA A 7 -10.37 13.93 -6.54
C ALA A 7 -10.10 14.38 -5.09
N THR A 8 -10.75 15.48 -4.71
CA THR A 8 -10.63 16.08 -3.38
C THR A 8 -11.16 15.14 -2.30
N GLY A 9 -10.45 15.04 -1.17
CA GLY A 9 -10.82 14.23 -0.03
C GLY A 9 -10.64 12.72 -0.22
N GLN A 10 -10.11 12.27 -1.36
CA GLN A 10 -9.86 10.86 -1.61
C GLN A 10 -8.45 10.43 -1.18
N LEU A 11 -8.33 9.13 -0.93
CA LEU A 11 -7.09 8.46 -0.53
C LEU A 11 -6.78 7.33 -1.52
N GLN A 12 -5.53 7.29 -1.98
CA GLN A 12 -5.01 6.18 -2.76
C GLN A 12 -3.81 5.52 -2.07
N VAL A 13 -3.86 4.19 -2.02
CA VAL A 13 -2.78 3.35 -1.50
C VAL A 13 -2.07 2.67 -2.66
N CYS A 14 -0.77 2.87 -2.74
CA CYS A 14 0.10 2.21 -3.69
C CYS A 14 0.75 0.99 -3.07
N VAL A 15 0.57 -0.15 -3.73
CA VAL A 15 1.19 -1.42 -3.33
C VAL A 15 2.25 -1.79 -4.38
N PRO A 16 3.52 -1.96 -4.00
CA PRO A 16 4.59 -2.36 -4.94
C PRO A 16 4.33 -3.75 -5.52
N PRO A 17 5.14 -4.22 -6.49
CA PRO A 17 4.83 -5.45 -7.21
C PRO A 17 4.74 -6.65 -6.29
N LEU A 18 3.63 -7.37 -6.43
CA LEU A 18 3.46 -8.66 -5.80
C LEU A 18 4.28 -9.69 -6.57
N TYR A 19 5.47 -10.01 -6.05
CA TYR A 19 6.36 -11.07 -6.55
C TYR A 19 6.14 -12.37 -5.78
N TRP A 20 5.90 -13.45 -6.50
CA TRP A 20 5.62 -14.79 -5.97
C TRP A 20 4.61 -14.80 -4.81
N TYR A 21 3.64 -13.90 -4.85
CA TYR A 21 2.76 -13.65 -3.72
C TYR A 21 1.66 -14.71 -3.61
N HIS A 22 1.46 -15.29 -2.42
CA HIS A 22 0.50 -16.39 -2.24
C HIS A 22 -0.46 -16.23 -1.05
N ASP A 23 -0.23 -15.28 -0.13
CA ASP A 23 -1.04 -15.09 1.07
C ASP A 23 -2.33 -14.30 0.76
N TRP A 24 -3.30 -14.99 0.16
CA TRP A 24 -4.56 -14.42 -0.26
C TRP A 24 -5.43 -13.93 0.92
N SER A 25 -5.31 -14.57 2.09
CA SER A 25 -6.03 -14.15 3.31
C SER A 25 -5.57 -12.78 3.80
N ARG A 26 -4.26 -12.51 3.73
CA ARG A 26 -3.70 -11.21 4.09
C ARG A 26 -4.17 -10.10 3.16
N LEU A 27 -4.41 -10.38 1.88
CA LEU A 27 -5.00 -9.39 0.95
C LEU A 27 -6.40 -8.98 1.39
N ILE A 28 -7.25 -9.94 1.78
CA ILE A 28 -8.60 -9.63 2.28
C ILE A 28 -8.51 -8.71 3.50
N LEU A 29 -7.66 -9.07 4.47
CA LEU A 29 -7.44 -8.25 5.66
C LEU A 29 -6.96 -6.84 5.29
N PHE A 30 -5.98 -6.73 4.40
CA PHE A 30 -5.45 -5.46 3.91
C PHE A 30 -6.56 -4.59 3.31
N PHE A 31 -7.34 -5.13 2.36
CA PHE A 31 -8.41 -4.37 1.73
C PHE A 31 -9.49 -3.93 2.72
N GLU A 32 -9.94 -4.82 3.61
CA GLU A 32 -10.98 -4.46 4.59
C GLU A 32 -10.47 -3.44 5.63
N LEU A 33 -9.19 -3.51 6.05
CA LEU A 33 -8.58 -2.51 6.92
C LEU A 33 -8.49 -1.14 6.25
N TRP A 34 -8.23 -1.07 4.94
CA TRP A 34 -8.13 0.19 4.22
C TRP A 34 -9.48 0.73 3.74
N LYS A 35 -10.49 -0.12 3.55
CA LYS A 35 -11.87 0.31 3.22
C LYS A 35 -12.48 1.21 4.29
N ARG A 36 -12.11 1.07 5.56
CA ARG A 36 -12.55 1.99 6.63
C ARG A 36 -12.05 3.43 6.46
N HIS A 37 -11.11 3.64 5.53
CA HIS A 37 -10.55 4.95 5.19
C HIS A 37 -11.00 5.43 3.81
N ASP A 38 -12.00 4.77 3.22
CA ASP A 38 -12.49 5.04 1.86
C ASP A 38 -11.36 5.07 0.82
N ALA A 39 -10.37 4.20 1.02
CA ALA A 39 -9.20 4.12 0.15
C ALA A 39 -9.48 3.35 -1.13
N THR A 40 -8.90 3.82 -2.22
CA THR A 40 -8.72 3.03 -3.46
C THR A 40 -7.26 2.61 -3.60
N PHE A 41 -6.97 1.66 -4.47
CA PHE A 41 -5.67 1.01 -4.57
C PHE A 41 -5.12 1.05 -5.98
N ILE A 42 -3.81 1.27 -6.08
CA ILE A 42 -3.04 0.99 -7.29
C ILE A 42 -2.07 -0.13 -6.93
N MET A 43 -2.24 -1.30 -7.55
CA MET A 43 -1.48 -2.49 -7.23
C MET A 43 -0.70 -2.98 -8.44
N TYR A 44 0.58 -3.25 -8.25
CA TYR A 44 1.44 -3.76 -9.30
C TYR A 44 1.44 -5.29 -9.28
N ALA A 45 1.02 -5.89 -10.40
CA ALA A 45 0.95 -7.34 -10.55
C ALA A 45 2.21 -7.84 -11.29
N ASN A 46 2.97 -8.73 -10.65
CA ASN A 46 4.07 -9.45 -11.32
C ASN A 46 3.78 -10.96 -11.35
N SER A 47 3.85 -11.63 -10.20
CA SER A 47 3.64 -13.08 -10.09
C SER A 47 2.94 -13.41 -8.78
N MET A 48 1.82 -14.13 -8.86
CA MET A 48 1.00 -14.46 -7.69
C MET A 48 0.21 -15.75 -7.90
N SER A 49 -0.26 -16.34 -6.80
CA SER A 49 -1.14 -17.51 -6.86
C SER A 49 -2.50 -17.16 -7.47
N THR A 50 -3.17 -18.16 -8.07
CA THR A 50 -4.54 -17.99 -8.60
C THR A 50 -5.52 -17.51 -7.53
N SER A 51 -5.36 -17.95 -6.27
CA SER A 51 -6.20 -17.49 -5.16
C SER A 51 -5.98 -16.01 -4.85
N ALA A 52 -4.72 -15.54 -4.82
CA ALA A 52 -4.42 -14.13 -4.63
C ALA A 52 -4.96 -13.27 -5.79
N ALA A 53 -4.79 -13.73 -7.03
CA ALA A 53 -5.33 -13.06 -8.22
C ALA A 53 -6.86 -12.89 -8.14
N ARG A 54 -7.59 -13.95 -7.76
CA ARG A 54 -9.06 -13.89 -7.59
C ARG A 54 -9.53 -12.89 -6.53
N VAL A 55 -8.78 -12.75 -5.44
CA VAL A 55 -9.08 -11.73 -4.42
C VAL A 55 -8.92 -10.34 -5.03
N ILE A 56 -7.82 -10.06 -5.73
CA ILE A 56 -7.59 -8.77 -6.38
C ILE A 56 -8.67 -8.48 -7.43
N GLU A 57 -9.02 -9.47 -8.26
CA GLU A 57 -10.10 -9.37 -9.26
C GLU A 57 -11.44 -9.00 -8.60
N TYR A 58 -11.77 -9.60 -7.45
CA TYR A 58 -13.00 -9.31 -6.71
C TYR A 58 -13.07 -7.85 -6.26
N TYR A 59 -11.98 -7.28 -5.73
CA TYR A 59 -11.96 -5.85 -5.33
C TYR A 59 -11.83 -4.91 -6.53
N SER A 60 -11.16 -5.33 -7.61
CA SER A 60 -11.10 -4.57 -8.85
C SER A 60 -12.47 -4.44 -9.52
N ALA A 61 -13.28 -5.52 -9.52
CA ALA A 61 -14.65 -5.50 -10.03
C ALA A 61 -15.60 -4.55 -9.27
N GLN A 62 -15.23 -4.15 -8.04
CA GLN A 62 -15.95 -3.14 -7.24
C GLN A 62 -15.44 -1.71 -7.50
N GLY A 63 -14.47 -1.52 -8.40
CA GLY A 63 -13.85 -0.23 -8.66
C GLY A 63 -12.86 0.22 -7.60
N LEU A 64 -12.45 -0.65 -6.67
CA LEU A 64 -11.53 -0.29 -5.58
C LEU A 64 -10.07 -0.42 -5.99
N VAL A 65 -9.75 -1.34 -6.90
CA VAL A 65 -8.36 -1.67 -7.27
C VAL A 65 -8.11 -1.44 -8.75
N GLN A 66 -7.16 -0.55 -9.03
CA GLN A 66 -6.49 -0.45 -10.32
C GLN A 66 -5.28 -1.39 -10.33
N VAL A 67 -5.28 -2.38 -11.21
CA VAL A 67 -4.15 -3.29 -11.39
C VAL A 67 -3.24 -2.76 -12.50
N VAL A 68 -1.95 -2.60 -12.19
CA VAL A 68 -0.91 -2.25 -13.16
C VAL A 68 -0.07 -3.50 -13.43
N ASN A 69 -0.02 -3.94 -14.68
CA ASN A 69 0.83 -5.06 -15.07
C ASN A 69 2.32 -4.65 -14.99
N TRP A 70 3.12 -5.40 -14.23
CA TRP A 70 4.55 -5.16 -14.00
C TRP A 70 5.38 -6.40 -14.38
N PRO A 71 5.56 -6.67 -15.69
CA PRO A 71 6.20 -7.89 -16.17
C PRO A 71 7.72 -7.90 -15.92
N MET A 72 8.32 -9.08 -16.02
CA MET A 72 9.78 -9.21 -16.09
C MET A 72 10.32 -8.57 -17.36
N LEU A 73 11.53 -8.01 -17.28
CA LEU A 73 12.23 -7.46 -18.43
C LEU A 73 12.85 -8.58 -19.28
N PRO A 74 12.97 -8.40 -20.61
CA PRO A 74 13.67 -9.36 -21.46
C PRO A 74 15.16 -9.43 -21.10
N LEU A 75 15.79 -10.59 -21.35
CA LEU A 75 17.24 -10.73 -21.25
C LEU A 75 17.96 -9.78 -22.21
N SER A 76 19.16 -9.35 -21.85
CA SER A 76 20.02 -8.58 -22.76
C SER A 76 20.45 -9.44 -23.96
N ALA A 77 20.93 -8.79 -25.04
CA ALA A 77 21.44 -9.49 -26.21
C ALA A 77 22.61 -10.43 -25.87
N ASP A 78 23.39 -10.09 -24.83
CA ASP A 78 24.54 -10.85 -24.36
C ASP A 78 24.16 -11.92 -23.30
N GLY A 79 22.86 -12.06 -22.99
CA GLY A 79 22.33 -13.05 -22.05
C GLY A 79 22.29 -12.61 -20.59
N ASP A 80 22.60 -11.34 -20.30
CA ASP A 80 22.47 -10.80 -18.94
C ASP A 80 21.00 -10.71 -18.53
N ASP A 81 20.70 -11.14 -17.31
CA ASP A 81 19.36 -11.04 -16.73
C ASP A 81 19.19 -9.72 -15.96
N PRO A 82 18.46 -8.72 -16.52
CA PRO A 82 18.20 -7.48 -15.80
C PRO A 82 17.30 -7.68 -14.57
N ASN A 83 16.63 -8.83 -14.45
CA ASN A 83 15.70 -9.11 -13.36
C ASN A 83 16.40 -9.52 -12.07
N ALA A 84 17.69 -9.89 -12.10
CA ALA A 84 18.45 -10.37 -10.94
C ALA A 84 18.46 -9.38 -9.75
N GLY A 85 18.43 -8.07 -10.02
CA GLY A 85 18.30 -7.02 -8.99
C GLY A 85 16.95 -6.30 -9.00
N LEU A 86 16.08 -6.63 -9.96
CA LEU A 86 14.87 -5.86 -10.25
C LEU A 86 13.83 -5.99 -9.15
N TYR A 87 13.81 -7.08 -8.38
CA TYR A 87 12.90 -7.26 -7.25
C TYR A 87 12.96 -6.06 -6.27
N ARG A 88 14.16 -5.69 -5.83
CA ARG A 88 14.33 -4.56 -4.87
C ARG A 88 14.16 -3.20 -5.53
N LEU A 89 14.71 -3.04 -6.74
CA LEU A 89 14.61 -1.76 -7.46
C LEU A 89 13.16 -1.47 -7.87
N SER A 90 12.37 -2.49 -8.15
CA SER A 90 10.98 -2.33 -8.59
C SER A 90 10.11 -1.71 -7.52
N HIS A 91 10.30 -2.00 -6.23
CA HIS A 91 9.54 -1.32 -5.17
C HIS A 91 9.66 0.21 -5.29
N SER A 92 10.87 0.73 -5.45
CA SER A 92 11.09 2.17 -5.62
C SER A 92 10.55 2.69 -6.96
N LEU A 93 10.75 1.95 -8.05
CA LEU A 93 10.26 2.34 -9.38
C LEU A 93 8.73 2.43 -9.41
N THR A 94 8.04 1.45 -8.83
CA THR A 94 6.59 1.44 -8.78
C THR A 94 6.03 2.48 -7.83
N HIS A 95 6.72 2.82 -6.74
CA HIS A 95 6.31 3.94 -5.90
C HIS A 95 6.33 5.27 -6.67
N ASN A 96 7.37 5.50 -7.48
CA ASN A 96 7.45 6.67 -8.33
C ASN A 96 6.36 6.66 -9.41
N ASP A 97 6.22 5.56 -10.15
CA ASP A 97 5.17 5.39 -11.16
C ASP A 97 3.77 5.57 -10.53
N CYS A 98 3.56 5.07 -9.32
CA CYS A 98 2.29 5.15 -8.65
C CYS A 98 1.94 6.58 -8.22
N ALA A 99 2.87 7.32 -7.61
CA ALA A 99 2.66 8.74 -7.31
C ALA A 99 2.37 9.54 -8.60
N LEU A 100 2.97 9.14 -9.72
CA LEU A 100 2.71 9.70 -11.04
C LEU A 100 1.37 9.26 -11.67
N ARG A 101 0.70 8.24 -11.15
CA ARG A 101 -0.64 7.77 -11.57
C ARG A 101 -1.77 8.21 -10.66
N MET A 102 -1.47 8.64 -9.44
CA MET A 102 -2.51 8.94 -8.46
C MET A 102 -3.50 10.00 -8.97
N GLU A 103 -4.78 9.76 -8.73
CA GLU A 103 -5.88 10.67 -9.04
C GLU A 103 -6.55 11.19 -7.76
N ALA A 104 -6.08 10.77 -6.58
CA ALA A 104 -6.59 11.18 -5.28
C ALA A 104 -5.79 12.35 -4.66
N GLU A 105 -6.44 13.14 -3.80
CA GLU A 105 -5.80 14.25 -3.06
C GLU A 105 -4.67 13.76 -2.15
N PHE A 106 -4.80 12.55 -1.57
CA PHE A 106 -3.82 11.98 -0.66
C PHE A 106 -3.33 10.62 -1.15
N GLY A 107 -2.02 10.43 -1.00
CA GLY A 107 -1.31 9.23 -1.37
C GLY A 107 -0.61 8.57 -0.19
N VAL A 108 -0.54 7.24 -0.21
CA VAL A 108 0.20 6.42 0.74
C VAL A 108 0.93 5.30 -0.03
N LEU A 109 2.19 5.03 0.33
CA LEU A 109 3.00 3.95 -0.25
C LEU A 109 3.24 2.86 0.81
N LEU A 110 2.72 1.65 0.60
CA LEU A 110 2.74 0.57 1.60
C LEU A 110 2.80 -0.82 0.98
N ASP A 111 3.41 -1.75 1.73
CA ASP A 111 3.30 -3.17 1.46
C ASP A 111 1.96 -3.72 1.97
N VAL A 112 1.51 -4.88 1.46
CA VAL A 112 0.21 -5.49 1.82
C VAL A 112 0.12 -5.98 3.27
N ASP A 113 1.25 -6.07 3.96
CA ASP A 113 1.32 -6.44 5.37
C ASP A 113 1.38 -5.24 6.32
N GLU A 114 1.19 -4.03 5.80
CA GLU A 114 1.29 -2.78 6.55
C GLU A 114 -0.02 -1.98 6.54
N TYR A 115 -0.24 -1.22 7.62
CA TYR A 115 -1.44 -0.39 7.81
C TYR A 115 -1.12 0.83 8.68
N ILE A 116 -1.79 1.96 8.44
CA ILE A 116 -1.66 3.17 9.25
C ILE A 116 -2.84 3.24 10.22
N HIS A 117 -2.56 3.14 11.51
CA HIS A 117 -3.56 3.22 12.57
C HIS A 117 -3.69 4.64 13.13
N ILE A 118 -4.93 5.09 13.33
CA ILE A 118 -5.30 6.33 14.03
C ILE A 118 -6.09 5.98 15.28
N SER A 119 -5.66 6.46 16.45
CA SER A 119 -6.18 6.03 17.76
C SER A 119 -7.59 6.50 18.10
N ASP A 120 -8.11 7.54 17.43
CA ASP A 120 -9.37 8.21 17.81
C ASP A 120 -10.58 7.77 16.96
N ASP A 121 -10.58 6.54 16.41
CA ASP A 121 -11.58 6.00 15.46
C ASP A 121 -11.80 6.80 14.16
N LYS A 122 -11.10 7.92 13.98
CA LYS A 122 -11.09 8.72 12.76
C LYS A 122 -10.53 7.93 11.58
N SER A 123 -11.07 8.22 10.40
CA SER A 123 -10.42 7.87 9.15
C SER A 123 -9.07 8.59 9.01
N LEU A 124 -8.18 8.03 8.19
CA LEU A 124 -6.89 8.65 7.91
C LEU A 124 -7.07 10.06 7.31
N ILE A 125 -8.07 10.24 6.44
CA ILE A 125 -8.39 11.54 5.82
C ILE A 125 -8.82 12.58 6.85
N GLU A 126 -9.74 12.23 7.77
CA GLU A 126 -10.17 13.13 8.85
C GLU A 126 -8.99 13.55 9.75
N PHE A 127 -7.98 12.68 9.90
CA PHE A 127 -6.77 13.01 10.64
C PHE A 127 -5.82 13.92 9.84
N VAL A 128 -5.52 13.61 8.57
CA VAL A 128 -4.48 14.32 7.81
C VAL A 128 -4.97 15.63 7.20
N LYS A 129 -6.19 15.67 6.68
CA LYS A 129 -6.68 16.81 5.88
C LYS A 129 -6.59 18.15 6.63
N PRO A 130 -7.04 18.27 7.90
CA PRO A 130 -6.93 19.54 8.63
C PRO A 130 -5.48 20.02 8.83
N ARG A 131 -4.50 19.10 8.84
CA ARG A 131 -3.08 19.44 8.99
C ARG A 131 -2.51 20.02 7.69
N PHE A 132 -2.87 19.44 6.55
CA PHE A 132 -2.51 19.96 5.23
C PHE A 132 -3.23 21.28 4.89
N ASP A 133 -4.49 21.42 5.29
CA ASP A 133 -5.26 22.66 5.07
C ASP A 133 -4.67 23.84 5.87
N LYS A 134 -4.06 23.55 7.03
CA LYS A 134 -3.45 24.56 7.92
C LYS A 134 -2.11 25.10 7.41
N ASP A 135 -1.27 24.28 6.78
CA ASP A 135 0.01 24.72 6.20
C ASP A 135 0.14 24.24 4.75
N ARG A 136 0.01 25.17 3.81
CA ARG A 136 0.14 24.89 2.36
C ARG A 136 1.55 24.44 1.94
N ARG A 137 2.55 24.55 2.81
CA ARG A 137 3.92 24.07 2.57
C ARG A 137 4.14 22.63 3.07
N LEU A 138 3.16 22.05 3.76
CA LEU A 138 3.24 20.67 4.21
C LEU A 138 3.13 19.72 3.02
N GLY A 139 4.24 19.05 2.67
CA GLY A 139 4.26 18.07 1.58
C GLY A 139 3.91 16.64 2.02
N SER A 140 4.23 16.27 3.27
CA SER A 140 4.00 14.92 3.78
C SER A 140 3.91 14.87 5.30
N LEU A 141 3.19 13.89 5.82
CA LEU A 141 3.16 13.48 7.23
C LEU A 141 3.80 12.11 7.38
N MET A 142 4.73 11.96 8.32
CA MET A 142 5.41 10.72 8.63
C MET A 142 4.84 10.08 9.89
N PHE A 143 4.59 8.78 9.84
CA PHE A 143 4.03 7.99 10.94
C PHE A 143 5.12 7.11 11.57
N GLN A 144 5.05 6.96 12.89
CA GLN A 144 5.93 6.04 13.61
C GLN A 144 5.65 4.60 13.18
N HIS A 145 6.72 3.82 13.04
CA HIS A 145 6.64 2.43 12.64
C HIS A 145 6.72 1.53 13.87
N PHE A 146 5.68 0.73 14.08
CA PHE A 146 5.64 -0.30 15.10
C PHE A 146 5.50 -1.68 14.45
N GLY A 147 6.24 -2.65 14.97
CA GLY A 147 5.98 -4.05 14.71
C GLY A 147 4.97 -4.59 15.72
N LEU A 148 4.14 -5.52 15.27
CA LEU A 148 3.22 -6.27 16.13
C LEU A 148 3.69 -7.73 16.19
N LYS A 149 4.07 -8.18 17.39
CA LYS A 149 4.43 -9.58 17.64
C LYS A 149 3.22 -10.30 18.21
N VAL A 150 2.59 -11.13 17.38
CA VAL A 150 1.48 -11.99 17.78
C VAL A 150 2.04 -13.29 18.36
N GLY A 151 1.52 -13.72 19.51
CA GLY A 151 1.87 -14.99 20.13
C GLY A 151 1.35 -16.21 19.34
N HIS A 152 1.44 -17.40 19.93
CA HIS A 152 0.86 -18.59 19.30
C HIS A 152 -0.64 -18.43 19.08
N LEU A 153 -1.06 -18.56 17.82
CA LEU A 153 -2.47 -18.61 17.44
C LEU A 153 -3.01 -20.02 17.69
N ASN A 154 -3.93 -20.13 18.63
CA ASN A 154 -4.71 -21.32 18.94
C ASN A 154 -6.21 -20.96 18.83
N GLY A 155 -7.10 -21.93 19.09
CA GLY A 155 -8.54 -21.70 19.02
C GLY A 155 -9.08 -20.63 20.00
N SER A 156 -8.29 -20.19 20.98
CA SER A 156 -8.69 -19.14 21.95
C SER A 156 -8.27 -17.72 21.54
N PHE A 157 -7.47 -17.54 20.48
CA PHE A 157 -6.95 -16.23 20.04
C PHE A 157 -6.10 -15.49 21.09
N ASP A 158 -5.63 -16.16 22.15
CA ASP A 158 -4.86 -15.53 23.24
C ASP A 158 -3.58 -14.86 22.73
N GLY A 159 -2.98 -15.39 21.66
CA GLY A 159 -1.81 -14.79 21.01
C GLY A 159 -2.08 -13.42 20.39
N VAL A 160 -3.33 -13.11 20.01
CA VAL A 160 -3.75 -11.80 19.50
C VAL A 160 -4.01 -10.84 20.66
N VAL A 161 -4.71 -11.30 21.70
CA VAL A 161 -5.04 -10.48 22.88
C VAL A 161 -3.77 -9.98 23.58
N ASN A 162 -2.75 -10.83 23.65
CA ASN A 162 -1.47 -10.53 24.29
C ASN A 162 -0.39 -10.09 23.30
N ALA A 163 -0.77 -9.58 22.12
CA ALA A 163 0.20 -9.15 21.13
C ALA A 163 1.02 -7.96 21.65
N GLU A 164 2.33 -7.99 21.43
CA GLU A 164 3.26 -6.97 21.88
C GLU A 164 3.61 -6.01 20.75
N PHE A 165 3.46 -4.70 21.00
CA PHE A 165 3.96 -3.66 20.13
C PHE A 165 5.43 -3.39 20.46
N PHE A 166 6.25 -3.29 19.42
CA PHE A 166 7.64 -2.86 19.56
C PHE A 166 7.95 -1.79 18.53
N LEU A 167 8.80 -0.84 18.91
CA LEU A 167 9.31 0.15 17.96
C LEU A 167 10.13 -0.55 16.88
N ASN A 168 9.84 -0.23 15.63
CA ASN A 168 10.54 -0.75 14.47
C ASN A 168 11.39 0.38 13.87
N ASP A 169 12.67 0.14 13.69
CA ASP A 169 13.63 1.10 13.11
C ASP A 169 13.63 1.07 11.56
N ARG A 170 12.79 0.21 10.98
CA ARG A 170 12.55 0.17 9.53
C ARG A 170 11.89 1.45 9.01
N PRO A 171 11.92 1.67 7.68
CA PRO A 171 11.39 2.89 7.07
C PRO A 171 9.97 3.22 7.56
N THR A 172 9.80 4.46 7.98
CA THR A 172 8.50 5.02 8.36
C THR A 172 7.62 5.20 7.15
N LYS A 173 6.31 5.26 7.39
CA LYS A 173 5.30 5.41 6.33
C LYS A 173 4.80 6.82 6.28
N THR A 174 4.47 7.28 5.09
CA THR A 174 4.07 8.66 4.86
C THR A 174 2.72 8.75 4.17
N VAL A 175 1.97 9.78 4.56
CA VAL A 175 0.85 10.29 3.78
C VAL A 175 1.32 11.57 3.12
N PHE A 176 1.13 11.71 1.82
CA PHE A 176 1.58 12.87 1.04
C PHE A 176 0.49 13.35 0.09
N LYS A 177 0.66 14.56 -0.46
CA LYS A 177 -0.14 15.04 -1.59
C LYS A 177 0.65 14.79 -2.88
N PRO A 178 0.17 13.93 -3.79
CA PRO A 178 0.75 13.84 -5.14
C PRO A 178 0.44 15.16 -5.87
N ASP A 179 1.48 15.94 -6.20
CA ASP A 179 1.36 17.29 -6.80
C ASP A 179 0.53 17.34 -8.10
#